data_AF-M5BNY0-F1
#
_entry.id   AF-M5BNY0-F1
#
_cell.length_a   1.000
_cell.length_b   1.000
_cell.length_c   1.000
_cell.angle_alpha   90.00
_cell.angle_beta   90.00
_cell.angle_gamma   90.00
#
_symmetry.space_group_name_H-M   'P 1'
#
loop_
_entity.id
_entity.type
_entity.pdbx_description
1 polymer ?
#
loop_
_entity_poly.entity_id
_entity_poly.type
_entity_poly.pdbx_seq_one_letter_code
_entity_poly.pdbx_strand_id
1 'polypeptide(L)'
;MTHRVRSVGPEKAQFQSYHPPSTFETFGQGIDHPLTKRGIKDASSLEAAKAFLESKLGVSADALSHKSGSTSDITEHEYFRQQLNGIPVANAVANVALKNNKVVSYGASFVKPKSIASATPALTKEQAIAKAEAATGGKYNKWPTTLEVRKTYK
;
A
#
# COMPACT_ATOMS: atom_id res chain seq x y z
N MET A 1 13.76 19.26 9.42
CA MET A 1 14.29 17.95 9.84
C MET A 1 13.23 17.29 10.73
N THR A 2 12.41 16.40 10.20
CA THR A 2 11.32 15.75 10.94
C THR A 2 11.88 14.60 11.77
N HIS A 3 11.56 14.54 13.07
CA HIS A 3 12.03 13.48 13.97
C HIS A 3 11.62 12.10 13.44
N ARG A 4 12.61 11.32 12.99
CA ARG A 4 12.43 9.98 12.40
C ARG A 4 12.17 8.90 13.45
N VAL A 5 12.50 9.17 14.72
CA VAL A 5 12.41 8.23 15.84
C VAL A 5 11.59 8.85 16.97
N ARG A 6 10.66 8.08 17.54
CA ARG A 6 9.83 8.45 18.70
C ARG A 6 10.07 7.46 19.83
N SER A 7 10.17 7.94 21.06
CA SER A 7 10.25 7.08 22.26
C SER A 7 8.87 6.99 22.91
N VAL A 8 8.46 5.78 23.29
CA VAL A 8 7.16 5.52 23.93
C VAL A 8 7.35 4.70 25.20
N GLY A 9 6.58 5.02 26.24
CA GLY A 9 6.52 4.23 27.47
C GLY A 9 7.68 4.48 28.43
N PRO A 10 7.61 3.86 29.63
CA PRO A 10 8.63 3.99 30.67
C PRO A 10 9.99 3.44 30.22
N GLU A 11 10.01 2.38 29.41
CA GLU A 11 11.23 1.79 28.84
C GLU A 11 11.79 2.57 27.64
N LYS A 12 11.15 3.68 27.25
CA LYS A 12 11.55 4.54 26.12
C LYS A 12 11.76 3.77 24.80
N ALA A 13 10.93 2.75 24.56
CA ALA A 13 10.97 1.95 23.35
C ALA A 13 10.99 2.85 22.10
N GLN A 14 11.98 2.65 21.23
CA GLN A 14 12.21 3.50 20.07
C GLN A 14 11.48 2.99 18.84
N PHE A 15 10.65 3.84 18.26
CA PHE A 15 9.89 3.57 17.06
C PHE A 15 10.35 4.46 15.92
N GLN A 16 10.76 3.85 14.83
CA GLN A 16 11.04 4.55 13.59
C GLN A 16 9.84 4.43 12.67
N SER A 17 9.32 5.53 12.12
CA SER A 17 8.31 5.47 11.07
C SER A 17 8.98 5.09 9.75
N TYR A 18 8.44 4.08 9.06
CA TYR A 18 8.90 3.69 7.73
C TYR A 18 7.99 4.25 6.66
N HIS A 19 8.55 4.98 5.71
CA HIS A 19 7.86 5.45 4.51
C HIS A 19 8.70 5.03 3.31
N PRO A 20 8.22 4.10 2.46
CA PRO A 20 8.93 3.75 1.25
C PRO A 20 9.01 4.97 0.30
N PRO A 21 10.07 5.07 -0.54
CA PRO A 21 10.13 6.10 -1.56
C PRO A 21 8.87 6.07 -2.43
N SER A 22 8.32 7.25 -2.72
CA SER A 22 7.15 7.39 -3.57
C SER A 22 7.49 8.01 -4.91
N THR A 23 6.75 7.61 -5.93
CA THR A 23 6.70 8.25 -7.24
C THR A 23 5.33 8.89 -7.43
N PHE A 24 5.29 10.03 -8.09
CA PHE A 24 4.04 10.66 -8.54
C PHE A 24 4.24 11.16 -9.97
N GLU A 25 3.32 10.82 -10.86
CA GLU A 25 3.34 11.26 -12.26
C GLU A 25 1.95 11.76 -12.68
N THR A 26 1.93 12.71 -13.60
CA THR A 26 0.71 13.25 -14.22
C THR A 26 0.82 13.16 -15.74
N PHE A 27 -0.33 13.05 -16.41
CA PHE A 27 -0.42 12.80 -17.85
C PHE A 27 -1.28 13.84 -18.59
N GLY A 28 -1.49 15.01 -17.99
CA GLY A 28 -2.27 16.09 -18.60
C GLY A 28 -3.68 15.64 -19.01
N GLN A 29 -3.91 15.53 -20.32
CA GLN A 29 -5.19 15.09 -20.90
C GLN A 29 -5.51 13.60 -20.68
N GLY A 30 -4.55 12.83 -20.18
CA GLY A 30 -4.70 11.44 -19.82
C GLY A 30 -4.20 10.48 -20.90
N ILE A 31 -3.76 9.30 -20.45
CA ILE A 31 -3.26 8.22 -21.30
C ILE A 31 -4.19 7.01 -21.24
N ASP A 32 -4.17 6.21 -22.31
CA ASP A 32 -4.94 4.97 -22.37
C ASP A 32 -4.35 3.91 -21.43
N HIS A 33 -5.23 3.24 -20.68
CA HIS A 33 -4.85 2.08 -19.89
C HIS A 33 -4.72 0.83 -20.80
N PRO A 34 -4.02 -0.23 -20.37
CA PRO A 34 -3.77 -1.40 -21.21
C PRO A 34 -5.01 -2.12 -21.74
N LEU A 35 -6.16 -2.03 -21.05
CA LEU A 35 -7.40 -2.69 -21.51
C LEU A 35 -8.02 -1.97 -22.72
N THR A 36 -7.88 -0.64 -22.82
CA THR A 36 -8.31 0.11 -24.01
C THR A 36 -7.60 -0.41 -25.26
N LYS A 37 -6.29 -0.70 -25.15
CA LYS A 37 -5.49 -1.27 -26.25
C LYS A 37 -5.94 -2.68 -26.65
N ARG A 38 -6.62 -3.41 -25.76
CA ARG A 38 -7.23 -4.72 -26.02
C ARG A 38 -8.65 -4.62 -26.58
N GLY A 39 -9.13 -3.41 -26.86
CA GLY A 39 -10.47 -3.16 -27.39
C GLY A 39 -11.58 -3.01 -26.33
N ILE A 40 -11.24 -3.05 -25.04
CA ILE A 40 -12.20 -2.85 -23.95
C ILE A 40 -12.31 -1.34 -23.66
N LYS A 41 -13.38 -0.72 -24.15
CA LYS A 41 -13.58 0.74 -24.07
C LYS A 41 -14.34 1.19 -22.82
N ASP A 42 -15.09 0.28 -22.19
CA ASP A 42 -15.97 0.57 -21.05
C ASP A 42 -15.52 -0.19 -19.79
N ALA A 43 -14.20 -0.35 -19.60
CA ALA A 43 -13.66 -0.94 -18.37
C ALA A 43 -14.03 -0.07 -17.16
N SER A 44 -14.34 -0.71 -16.04
CA SER A 44 -14.53 0.01 -14.78
C SER A 44 -13.24 0.73 -14.35
N SER A 45 -13.35 1.84 -13.60
CA SER A 45 -12.18 2.54 -13.04
C SER A 45 -11.22 1.62 -12.31
N LEU A 46 -11.77 0.70 -11.52
CA LEU A 46 -11.01 -0.28 -10.76
C LEU A 46 -10.19 -1.18 -11.68
N GLU A 47 -10.80 -1.77 -12.72
CA GLU A 47 -10.10 -2.63 -13.67
C GLU A 47 -9.07 -1.85 -14.49
N ALA A 48 -9.43 -0.65 -14.95
CA ALA A 48 -8.54 0.24 -15.69
C ALA A 48 -7.32 0.64 -14.86
N ALA A 49 -7.53 1.05 -13.61
CA ALA A 49 -6.47 1.41 -12.67
C ALA A 49 -5.58 0.22 -12.32
N LYS A 50 -6.18 -0.96 -12.05
CA LYS A 50 -5.43 -2.18 -11.74
C LYS A 50 -4.52 -2.56 -12.91
N ALA A 51 -5.08 -2.64 -14.13
CA ALA A 51 -4.32 -2.97 -15.33
C ALA A 51 -3.21 -1.94 -15.62
N PHE A 52 -3.48 -0.66 -15.39
CA PHE A 52 -2.45 0.39 -15.50
C PHE A 52 -1.30 0.18 -14.51
N LEU A 53 -1.59 -0.08 -13.24
CA LEU A 53 -0.56 -0.31 -12.21
C LEU A 53 0.26 -1.57 -12.48
N GLU A 54 -0.37 -2.67 -12.90
CA GLU A 54 0.34 -3.89 -13.31
C GLU A 54 1.38 -3.59 -14.39
N SER A 55 0.95 -2.89 -15.44
CA SER A 55 1.82 -2.53 -16.57
C SER A 55 2.89 -1.51 -16.18
N LYS A 56 2.57 -0.50 -15.36
CA LYS A 56 3.48 0.60 -15.01
C LYS A 56 4.53 0.17 -13.98
N LEU A 57 4.16 -0.68 -13.02
CA LEU A 57 5.02 -1.11 -11.93
C LEU A 57 5.69 -2.47 -12.17
N GLY A 58 5.21 -3.24 -13.17
CA GLY A 58 5.71 -4.58 -13.46
C GLY A 58 5.37 -5.57 -12.35
N VAL A 59 4.16 -5.48 -11.80
CA VAL A 59 3.65 -6.34 -10.71
C VAL A 59 2.48 -7.18 -11.20
N SER A 60 2.25 -8.34 -10.59
CA SER A 60 1.08 -9.17 -10.87
C SER A 60 -0.19 -8.61 -10.23
N ALA A 61 -1.35 -9.01 -10.78
CA ALA A 61 -2.67 -8.73 -10.22
C ALA A 61 -2.79 -9.06 -8.74
N ASP A 62 -2.18 -10.16 -8.32
CA ASP A 62 -2.25 -10.69 -6.95
C ASP A 62 -1.39 -9.87 -5.98
N ALA A 63 -0.44 -9.09 -6.48
CA ALA A 63 0.32 -8.15 -5.68
C ALA A 63 -0.46 -6.85 -5.40
N LEU A 64 -1.66 -6.68 -5.98
CA LEU A 64 -2.51 -5.50 -5.86
C LEU A 64 -3.81 -5.83 -5.13
N SER A 65 -3.93 -5.31 -3.91
CA SER A 65 -5.20 -5.33 -3.17
C SER A 65 -5.90 -3.99 -3.31
N HIS A 66 -7.13 -4.00 -3.80
CA HIS A 66 -7.96 -2.81 -3.76
C HIS A 66 -8.23 -2.40 -2.31
N LYS A 67 -8.13 -1.10 -2.02
CA LYS A 67 -8.36 -0.52 -0.70
C LYS A 67 -9.69 0.24 -0.68
N SER A 68 -9.92 1.07 -1.67
CA SER A 68 -11.09 1.95 -1.78
C SER A 68 -11.11 2.62 -3.15
N GLY A 69 -12.28 3.04 -3.59
CA GLY A 69 -12.47 3.89 -4.76
C GLY A 69 -13.39 5.07 -4.43
N SER A 70 -13.36 6.10 -5.26
CA SER A 70 -14.32 7.20 -5.22
C SER A 70 -14.58 7.74 -6.62
N THR A 71 -15.84 7.95 -6.94
CA THR A 71 -16.29 8.45 -8.24
C THR A 71 -16.97 9.80 -8.06
N SER A 72 -16.68 10.72 -8.97
CA SER A 72 -17.34 12.01 -9.12
C SER A 72 -17.72 12.20 -10.60
N ASP A 73 -18.51 13.22 -10.91
CA ASP A 73 -19.00 13.47 -12.27
C ASP A 73 -17.88 13.67 -13.31
N ILE A 74 -16.67 14.04 -12.86
CA ILE A 74 -15.55 14.43 -13.75
C ILE A 74 -14.34 13.50 -13.58
N THR A 75 -14.20 12.85 -12.42
CA THR A 75 -13.00 12.08 -12.06
C THR A 75 -13.30 10.88 -11.19
N GLU A 76 -12.51 9.84 -11.38
CA GLU A 76 -12.54 8.60 -10.60
C GLU A 76 -11.18 8.38 -9.95
N HIS A 77 -11.16 7.92 -8.70
CA HIS A 77 -9.94 7.66 -7.95
C HIS A 77 -9.95 6.25 -7.39
N GLU A 78 -8.87 5.52 -7.60
CA GLU A 78 -8.71 4.16 -7.12
C GLU A 78 -7.45 4.03 -6.27
N TYR A 79 -7.59 3.38 -5.12
CA TYR A 79 -6.51 3.19 -4.16
C TYR A 79 -6.20 1.71 -3.97
N PHE A 80 -4.92 1.37 -4.01
CA PHE A 80 -4.42 0.01 -3.87
C PHE A 80 -3.34 -0.10 -2.80
N ARG A 81 -3.22 -1.28 -2.22
CA ARG A 81 -2.10 -1.69 -1.35
C ARG A 81 -1.28 -2.75 -2.07
N GLN A 82 0.03 -2.68 -1.91
CA GLN A 82 0.91 -3.78 -2.29
C GLN A 82 0.70 -4.96 -1.33
N GLN A 83 0.66 -6.17 -1.87
CA GLN A 83 0.72 -7.39 -1.09
C GLN A 83 1.89 -8.28 -1.54
N LEU A 84 2.44 -9.04 -0.59
CA LEU A 84 3.44 -10.07 -0.84
C LEU A 84 2.98 -11.33 -0.10
N ASN A 85 2.85 -12.46 -0.81
CA ASN A 85 2.31 -13.70 -0.26
C ASN A 85 0.94 -13.52 0.43
N GLY A 86 0.08 -12.66 -0.14
CA GLY A 86 -1.24 -12.33 0.42
C GLY A 86 -1.22 -11.41 1.65
N ILE A 87 -0.06 -10.95 2.10
CA ILE A 87 0.09 -10.06 3.25
C ILE A 87 0.33 -8.62 2.77
N PRO A 88 -0.45 -7.62 3.23
CA PRO A 88 -0.20 -6.22 2.92
C PRO A 88 1.18 -5.75 3.37
N VAL A 89 1.83 -4.96 2.51
CA VAL A 89 3.08 -4.30 2.87
C VAL A 89 2.79 -2.94 3.51
N ALA A 90 3.35 -2.71 4.70
CA ALA A 90 3.13 -1.49 5.46
C ALA A 90 3.56 -0.24 4.67
N ASN A 91 2.65 0.73 4.57
CA ASN A 91 2.84 2.03 3.88
C ASN A 91 3.21 1.94 2.38
N ALA A 92 2.99 0.78 1.74
CA ALA A 92 3.15 0.60 0.31
C ALA A 92 1.78 0.70 -0.39
N VAL A 93 1.47 1.89 -0.85
CA VAL A 93 0.16 2.25 -1.44
C VAL A 93 0.33 2.76 -2.85
N ALA A 94 -0.74 2.67 -3.63
CA ALA A 94 -0.84 3.31 -4.93
C ALA A 94 -2.20 4.00 -5.06
N ASN A 95 -2.22 5.12 -5.79
CA ASN A 95 -3.41 5.85 -6.15
C ASN A 95 -3.40 6.12 -7.64
N VAL A 96 -4.54 5.95 -8.30
CA VAL A 96 -4.71 6.24 -9.73
C VAL A 96 -5.90 7.17 -9.86
N ALA A 97 -5.76 8.23 -10.63
CA ALA A 97 -6.87 9.10 -11.01
C ALA A 97 -7.19 8.90 -12.49
N LEU A 98 -8.48 8.75 -12.79
CA LEU A 98 -9.01 8.60 -14.14
C LEU A 98 -9.98 9.73 -14.46
N LYS A 99 -10.03 10.11 -15.73
CA LYS A 99 -11.00 11.04 -16.32
C LYS A 99 -11.36 10.53 -17.71
N ASN A 100 -12.65 10.40 -18.01
CA ASN A 100 -13.13 9.86 -19.30
C ASN A 100 -12.46 8.52 -19.66
N ASN A 101 -12.37 7.61 -18.69
CA ASN A 101 -11.68 6.32 -18.81
C ASN A 101 -10.20 6.39 -19.25
N LYS A 102 -9.52 7.53 -19.00
CA LYS A 102 -8.07 7.71 -19.24
C LYS A 102 -7.37 8.01 -17.92
N VAL A 103 -6.15 7.51 -17.77
CA VAL A 103 -5.34 7.75 -16.57
C VAL A 103 -4.72 9.14 -16.65
N VAL A 104 -5.05 10.03 -15.71
CA VAL A 104 -4.55 11.42 -15.67
C VAL A 104 -3.42 11.61 -14.67
N SER A 105 -3.35 10.78 -13.63
CA SER A 105 -2.22 10.75 -12.70
C SER A 105 -2.14 9.43 -11.96
N TYR A 106 -0.95 9.14 -11.42
CA TYR A 106 -0.81 8.09 -10.43
C TYR A 106 0.27 8.43 -9.40
N GLY A 107 0.14 7.84 -8.23
CA GLY A 107 1.20 7.77 -7.23
C GLY A 107 1.39 6.33 -6.76
N ALA A 108 2.62 5.97 -6.40
CA ALA A 108 2.91 4.66 -5.85
C ALA A 108 4.11 4.73 -4.89
N SER A 109 4.05 3.97 -3.80
CA SER A 109 5.14 3.80 -2.83
C SER A 109 5.52 2.33 -2.67
N PHE A 110 5.36 1.54 -3.74
CA PHE A 110 5.60 0.10 -3.72
C PHE A 110 7.09 -0.22 -3.53
N VAL A 111 7.36 -1.27 -2.75
CA VAL A 111 8.72 -1.73 -2.48
C VAL A 111 9.09 -2.87 -3.43
N LYS A 112 10.38 -2.93 -3.78
CA LYS A 112 11.00 -4.07 -4.47
C LYS A 112 11.94 -4.78 -3.50
N PRO A 113 11.45 -5.72 -2.68
CA PRO A 113 12.29 -6.40 -1.69
C PRO A 113 13.23 -7.39 -2.39
N LYS A 114 14.46 -7.51 -1.89
CA LYS A 114 15.41 -8.52 -2.36
C LYS A 114 15.07 -9.93 -1.85
N SER A 115 14.38 -10.00 -0.71
CA SER A 115 13.93 -11.24 -0.07
C SER A 115 12.60 -10.97 0.64
N ILE A 116 11.69 -11.93 0.58
CA ILE A 116 10.39 -11.88 1.25
C ILE A 116 10.46 -12.81 2.46
N ALA A 117 10.07 -12.32 3.64
CA ALA A 117 9.99 -13.14 4.85
C ALA A 117 8.87 -14.18 4.73
N SER A 118 8.93 -15.26 5.51
CA SER A 118 7.85 -16.24 5.58
C SER A 118 6.53 -15.56 5.93
N ALA A 119 5.43 -16.02 5.31
CA ALA A 119 4.09 -15.54 5.62
C ALA A 119 3.62 -15.99 7.02
N THR A 120 4.30 -16.97 7.62
CA THR A 120 4.01 -17.44 8.97
C THR A 120 4.73 -16.55 10.00
N PRO A 121 3.98 -15.81 10.86
CA PRO A 121 4.60 -14.99 11.89
C PRO A 121 5.24 -15.87 12.98
N ALA A 122 6.38 -15.44 13.49
CA ALA A 122 7.08 -16.13 14.58
C ALA A 122 6.40 -15.96 15.96
N LEU A 123 5.48 -14.99 16.07
CA LEU A 123 4.72 -14.70 17.28
C LEU A 123 3.23 -14.81 16.97
N THR A 124 2.46 -15.33 17.92
CA THR A 124 1.00 -15.21 17.85
C THR A 124 0.57 -13.77 18.11
N LYS A 125 -0.70 -13.45 17.79
CA LYS A 125 -1.28 -12.14 18.04
C LYS A 125 -1.21 -11.78 19.53
N GLU A 126 -1.53 -12.72 20.42
CA GLU A 126 -1.55 -12.53 21.87
C GLU A 126 -0.13 -12.25 22.40
N GLN A 127 0.85 -13.01 21.90
CA GLN A 127 2.26 -12.79 22.25
C GLN A 127 2.78 -11.44 21.76
N ALA A 128 2.39 -11.01 20.55
CA ALA A 128 2.75 -9.70 20.03
C ALA A 128 2.14 -8.56 20.85
N ILE A 129 0.86 -8.68 21.24
CA ILE A 129 0.19 -7.73 22.13
C ILE A 129 0.89 -7.67 23.49
N ALA A 130 1.11 -8.82 24.14
CA ALA A 130 1.75 -8.88 25.45
C ALA A 130 3.15 -8.24 25.44
N LYS A 131 3.95 -8.50 24.41
CA LYS A 131 5.26 -7.85 24.23
C LYS A 131 5.13 -6.34 24.03
N ALA A 132 4.15 -5.88 23.26
CA ALA A 132 3.92 -4.45 23.04
C ALA A 132 3.46 -3.74 24.33
N GLU A 133 2.59 -4.36 25.14
CA GLU A 133 2.20 -3.83 26.44
C GLU A 133 3.39 -3.71 27.38
N ALA A 134 4.23 -4.74 27.47
CA ALA A 134 5.42 -4.73 28.31
C ALA A 134 6.39 -3.61 27.90
N ALA A 135 6.70 -3.47 26.61
CA ALA A 135 7.65 -2.48 26.10
C ALA A 135 7.15 -1.03 26.17
N THR A 136 5.83 -0.81 26.10
CA THR A 136 5.25 0.55 26.05
C THR A 136 4.59 1.00 27.34
N GLY A 137 4.32 0.09 28.28
CA GLY A 137 3.48 0.33 29.46
C GLY A 137 1.99 0.57 29.13
N GLY A 138 1.61 0.51 27.85
CA GLY A 138 0.23 0.68 27.39
C GLY A 138 -0.61 -0.59 27.57
N LYS A 139 -1.93 -0.43 27.50
CA LYS A 139 -2.89 -1.54 27.50
C LYS A 139 -3.63 -1.64 26.19
N TYR A 140 -3.83 -2.87 25.71
CA TYR A 140 -4.54 -3.16 24.48
C TYR A 140 -6.01 -2.77 24.60
N ASN A 141 -6.42 -1.81 23.80
CA ASN A 141 -7.76 -1.23 23.81
C ASN A 141 -8.73 -1.93 22.83
N LYS A 142 -8.43 -3.16 22.41
CA LYS A 142 -9.21 -3.93 21.41
C LYS A 142 -9.24 -3.32 20.00
N TRP A 143 -8.40 -2.33 19.71
CA TRP A 143 -8.26 -1.82 18.34
C TRP A 143 -7.80 -2.93 17.38
N PRO A 144 -8.33 -3.01 16.14
CA PRO A 144 -7.97 -4.07 15.21
C PRO A 144 -6.46 -4.21 15.01
N THR A 145 -5.97 -5.43 15.13
CA THR A 145 -4.58 -5.81 14.86
C THR A 145 -4.47 -6.48 13.50
N THR A 146 -3.52 -6.06 12.69
CA THR A 146 -3.27 -6.63 11.36
C THR A 146 -1.86 -7.20 11.26
N LEU A 147 -1.68 -8.20 10.39
CA LEU A 147 -0.38 -8.70 9.99
C LEU A 147 0.07 -7.94 8.74
N GLU A 148 1.28 -7.37 8.78
CA GLU A 148 1.85 -6.62 7.66
C GLU A 148 3.32 -6.97 7.45
N VAL A 149 3.77 -6.96 6.19
CA VAL A 149 5.19 -7.08 5.87
C VAL A 149 5.84 -5.72 5.99
N ARG A 150 6.95 -5.67 6.75
CA ARG A 150 7.80 -4.48 6.83
C ARG A 150 9.14 -4.78 6.15
N LYS A 151 9.63 -3.86 5.31
CA LYS A 151 10.98 -3.97 4.75
C LYS A 151 12.00 -3.82 5.88
N THR A 152 12.73 -4.89 6.18
CA THR A 152 13.89 -4.86 7.06
C THR A 152 15.12 -4.51 6.22
N TYR A 153 15.86 -3.48 6.61
CA TYR A 153 17.22 -3.27 6.11
C TYR A 153 18.12 -4.21 6.92
N LYS A 154 18.77 -5.17 6.25
CA LYS A 154 20.02 -5.72 6.76
C LYS A 154 21.13 -4.76 6.40
#